data_AF-A0A8C8M8A6-F1
#
_entry.id   AF-A0A8C8M8A6-F1
#
_cell.length_a   1.000
_cell.length_b   1.000
_cell.length_c   1.000
_cell.angle_alpha   90.00
_cell.angle_beta   90.00
_cell.angle_gamma   90.00
#
_symmetry.space_group_name_H-M   'P 1'
#
loop_
_entity.id
_entity.type
_entity.pdbx_description
1 polymer ?
#
loop_
_entity_poly.entity_id
_entity_poly.type
_entity_poly.pdbx_seq_one_letter_code
_entity_poly.pdbx_strand_id
1 'polypeptide(L)'
;MACRNPELVPYTVRATPSPVLCPDNNSSNEEAEINVKIPDTVLHIETESFFVNRQQLALQSPYFRALFYGGGRESGKCHVEIKGVGADQFHVLMEYTQTSKLSLSRDNVLRILETADFLQLERPRLLCCKFLERELHLSNCLGMMSYAWQLGCRELYTAAREVALTHLPAIATEEDFMYLSKESVADLLASDKLFVSREDQALEMTLRWATFDPSREEDFMELVELVRLESLSLPYITDLLTRLKGSDPQAKLICKLNDNFPTSWSMGRSIPRASETLYILGGPHDQDKQSLYQFYPHSGRWQSHAPLQRKNLTQYSVAAVGENIVVTGGNFRDEIFWYSVDWVRIFQCGNKRWVDGPPLQKSRHSHCSVGLGQELYVLGGTMDEGPVAHVEKLPLGAQVWEDVSPMVRAVDRAATVARDLCIYVACGLDENGEVYSGIQRYLVKDDQWDVVTYSPLPRFMSHRYDLLATVLNGALYLLGGQALRLDVETDEWTVLEEECLDRKFFGGCTTVNGQIYLLSERKMNKAFPNMVLMDPYIDTCMEIDNAIPCPVPVRGCVTMRLVT
;
A
#
# COMPACT_ATOMS: atom_id res chain seq x y z
N MET A 1 -41.63 -48.31 -13.09
CA MET A 1 -40.98 -49.46 -12.42
C MET A 1 -39.56 -49.05 -12.05
N ALA A 2 -39.22 -49.11 -10.76
CA ALA A 2 -37.86 -49.10 -10.16
C ALA A 2 -36.99 -47.83 -10.40
N CYS A 3 -36.29 -47.18 -9.46
CA CYS A 3 -35.76 -47.45 -8.10
C CYS A 3 -35.75 -46.11 -7.30
N ARG A 4 -36.26 -46.01 -6.06
CA ARG A 4 -35.61 -46.17 -4.73
C ARG A 4 -34.50 -45.14 -4.36
N ASN A 5 -34.92 -44.22 -3.47
CA ASN A 5 -34.26 -43.38 -2.44
C ASN A 5 -33.03 -43.99 -1.69
N PRO A 6 -32.27 -43.26 -0.83
CA PRO A 6 -32.68 -42.08 -0.03
C PRO A 6 -31.66 -40.93 0.22
N GLU A 7 -32.26 -39.84 0.73
CA GLU A 7 -31.70 -38.62 1.30
C GLU A 7 -30.96 -38.84 2.64
N LEU A 8 -29.91 -38.03 2.87
CA LEU A 8 -29.16 -37.91 4.11
C LEU A 8 -29.87 -36.93 5.06
N VAL A 9 -30.17 -37.41 6.27
CA VAL A 9 -30.67 -36.61 7.41
C VAL A 9 -29.47 -36.11 8.24
N PRO A 10 -29.38 -34.83 8.64
CA PRO A 10 -28.34 -34.39 9.55
C PRO A 10 -28.70 -34.76 11.00
N TYR A 11 -27.79 -35.48 11.66
CA TYR A 11 -27.89 -35.84 13.06
C TYR A 11 -27.73 -34.61 13.96
N THR A 12 -28.76 -34.30 14.75
CA THR A 12 -28.68 -33.42 15.91
C THR A 12 -28.54 -34.29 17.16
N VAL A 13 -27.41 -34.20 17.85
CA VAL A 13 -27.25 -34.81 19.18
C VAL A 13 -27.26 -33.69 20.21
N ARG A 14 -28.40 -33.52 20.89
CA ARG A 14 -28.47 -32.84 22.18
C ARG A 14 -27.91 -33.79 23.25
N ALA A 15 -26.77 -33.47 23.82
CA ALA A 15 -26.24 -34.18 24.99
C ALA A 15 -26.63 -33.42 26.27
N THR A 16 -27.21 -34.14 27.23
CA THR A 16 -27.45 -33.69 28.60
C THR A 16 -26.16 -33.76 29.44
N PRO A 17 -26.01 -32.97 30.52
CA PRO A 17 -24.74 -32.85 31.22
C PRO A 17 -24.50 -34.04 32.17
N SER A 18 -23.31 -34.62 32.09
CA SER A 18 -22.75 -35.48 33.15
C SER A 18 -21.79 -34.66 34.01
N PRO A 19 -21.61 -34.96 35.32
CA PRO A 19 -20.80 -34.14 36.21
C PRO A 19 -19.31 -34.33 35.90
N VAL A 20 -18.59 -33.22 35.71
CA VAL A 20 -17.14 -33.19 35.53
C VAL A 20 -16.47 -33.45 36.89
N LEU A 21 -15.77 -34.58 37.01
CA LEU A 21 -14.87 -34.89 38.13
C LEU A 21 -13.45 -34.44 37.77
N CYS A 22 -12.82 -33.65 38.64
CA CYS A 22 -11.41 -33.25 38.52
C CYS A 22 -10.50 -34.41 38.93
N PRO A 23 -9.46 -34.77 38.15
CA PRO A 23 -8.44 -35.71 38.63
C PRO A 23 -7.31 -35.00 39.38
N ASP A 24 -6.84 -35.62 40.45
CA ASP A 24 -5.69 -35.22 41.25
C ASP A 24 -4.35 -35.49 40.54
N ASN A 25 -3.37 -34.63 40.82
CA ASN A 25 -1.99 -34.71 40.34
C ASN A 25 -1.27 -36.00 40.79
N ASN A 26 -0.90 -36.87 39.84
CA ASN A 26 0.45 -37.44 39.67
C ASN A 26 0.43 -38.66 38.74
N SER A 27 1.15 -38.60 37.63
CA SER A 27 2.25 -39.53 37.27
C SER A 27 2.53 -39.50 35.76
N SER A 28 3.83 -39.60 35.47
CA SER A 28 4.50 -39.62 34.18
C SER A 28 4.08 -40.78 33.27
N ASN A 29 3.85 -40.52 31.99
CA ASN A 29 4.56 -41.19 30.88
C ASN A 29 4.18 -40.57 29.52
N GLU A 30 5.21 -40.43 28.68
CA GLU A 30 5.15 -40.04 27.27
C GLU A 30 4.55 -41.18 26.43
N GLU A 31 3.53 -40.86 25.62
CA GLU A 31 3.30 -41.48 24.31
C GLU A 31 2.36 -40.57 23.51
N ALA A 32 2.82 -40.14 22.33
CA ALA A 32 2.15 -39.19 21.46
C ALA A 32 1.01 -39.86 20.68
N GLU A 33 -0.13 -40.04 21.33
CA GLU A 33 -1.41 -40.32 20.67
C GLU A 33 -2.12 -39.02 20.30
N ILE A 34 -2.80 -39.05 19.15
CA ILE A 34 -3.66 -38.00 18.61
C ILE A 34 -4.78 -37.76 19.63
N ASN A 35 -4.50 -36.86 20.57
CA ASN A 35 -5.37 -36.59 21.70
C ASN A 35 -6.56 -35.76 21.20
N VAL A 36 -7.70 -36.40 20.99
CA VAL A 36 -9.00 -35.72 20.90
C VAL A 36 -9.16 -34.97 22.22
N LYS A 37 -8.81 -33.69 22.22
CA LYS A 37 -8.71 -32.85 23.42
C LYS A 37 -10.05 -32.82 24.14
N ILE A 38 -10.14 -33.56 25.23
CA ILE A 38 -11.20 -33.38 26.21
C ILE A 38 -11.08 -31.92 26.72
N PRO A 39 -12.16 -31.13 26.69
CA PRO A 39 -12.13 -29.77 27.23
C PRO A 39 -11.81 -29.81 28.73
N ASP A 40 -10.81 -29.05 29.16
CA ASP A 40 -10.33 -29.02 30.55
C ASP A 40 -10.89 -27.82 31.32
N THR A 41 -11.62 -26.92 30.67
CA THR A 41 -12.23 -25.72 31.27
C THR A 41 -13.46 -25.27 30.51
N VAL A 42 -14.40 -24.67 31.25
CA VAL A 42 -15.60 -24.04 30.71
C VAL A 42 -15.49 -22.53 30.90
N LEU A 43 -15.55 -21.78 29.80
CA LEU A 43 -15.66 -20.33 29.81
C LEU A 43 -17.14 -19.93 29.71
N HIS A 44 -17.59 -19.09 30.63
CA HIS A 44 -18.94 -18.53 30.62
C HIS A 44 -18.89 -17.10 30.11
N ILE A 45 -19.64 -16.85 29.03
CA ILE A 45 -19.71 -15.55 28.34
C ILE A 45 -21.18 -15.26 28.11
N GLU A 46 -21.65 -14.15 28.69
CA GLU A 46 -23.08 -13.81 28.72
C GLU A 46 -23.93 -14.99 29.20
N THR A 47 -24.76 -15.57 28.34
CA THR A 47 -25.63 -16.72 28.65
C THR A 47 -25.09 -18.06 28.12
N GLU A 48 -23.91 -18.07 27.52
CA GLU A 48 -23.35 -19.23 26.83
C GLU A 48 -22.13 -19.82 27.53
N SER A 49 -21.93 -21.13 27.35
CA SER A 49 -20.82 -21.89 27.92
C SER A 49 -19.96 -22.49 26.81
N PHE A 50 -18.68 -22.15 26.80
CA PHE A 50 -17.70 -22.60 25.83
C PHE A 50 -16.74 -23.61 26.47
N PHE A 51 -16.66 -24.80 25.89
CA PHE A 51 -15.77 -25.87 26.33
C PHE A 51 -14.42 -25.73 25.61
N VAL A 52 -13.37 -25.42 26.36
CA VAL A 52 -12.07 -25.06 25.78
C VAL A 52 -10.92 -25.85 26.41
N ASN A 53 -9.77 -25.82 25.74
CA ASN A 53 -8.52 -26.35 26.26
C ASN A 53 -7.58 -25.20 26.63
N ARG A 54 -7.20 -25.11 27.90
CA ARG A 54 -6.36 -24.01 28.44
C ARG A 54 -5.06 -23.84 27.69
N GLN A 55 -4.36 -24.94 27.40
CA GLN A 55 -3.05 -24.90 26.75
C GLN A 55 -3.16 -24.36 25.33
N GLN A 56 -4.20 -24.75 24.58
CA GLN A 56 -4.42 -24.26 23.22
C GLN A 56 -4.62 -22.74 23.18
N LEU A 57 -5.49 -22.23 24.04
CA LEU A 57 -5.79 -20.80 24.08
C LEU A 57 -4.60 -19.98 24.59
N ALA A 58 -3.89 -20.47 25.61
CA ALA A 58 -2.70 -19.78 26.13
C ALA A 58 -1.53 -19.72 25.14
N LEU A 59 -1.45 -20.66 24.20
CA LEU A 59 -0.45 -20.61 23.13
C LEU A 59 -0.74 -19.51 22.10
N GLN A 60 -2.03 -19.19 21.88
CA GLN A 60 -2.47 -18.26 20.85
C GLN A 60 -2.80 -16.86 21.39
N SER A 61 -2.94 -16.71 22.71
CA SER A 61 -3.36 -15.48 23.36
C SER A 61 -2.59 -15.26 24.68
N PRO A 62 -1.87 -14.13 24.81
CA PRO A 62 -1.24 -13.77 26.07
C PRO A 62 -2.26 -13.49 27.19
N TYR A 63 -3.47 -13.02 26.86
CA TYR A 63 -4.57 -12.88 27.81
C TYR A 63 -4.93 -14.22 28.45
N PHE A 64 -5.17 -15.26 27.65
CA PHE A 64 -5.48 -16.59 28.18
C PHE A 64 -4.30 -17.24 28.90
N ARG A 65 -3.06 -16.95 28.47
CA ARG A 65 -1.86 -17.36 29.18
C ARG A 65 -1.82 -16.77 30.59
N ALA A 66 -2.10 -15.48 30.73
CA ALA A 66 -2.18 -14.81 32.03
C ALA A 66 -3.35 -15.35 32.87
N LEU A 67 -4.52 -15.56 32.25
CA LEU A 67 -5.72 -16.07 32.92
C LEU A 67 -5.51 -17.47 33.51
N PHE A 68 -4.94 -18.39 32.74
CA PHE A 68 -4.80 -19.79 33.14
C PHE A 68 -3.50 -20.10 33.90
N TYR A 69 -2.40 -19.42 33.56
CA TYR A 69 -1.07 -19.73 34.09
C TYR A 69 -0.40 -18.57 34.83
N GLY A 70 -1.06 -17.41 34.95
CA GLY A 70 -0.51 -16.23 35.65
C GLY A 70 -0.63 -16.27 37.18
N GLY A 71 -1.11 -17.37 37.78
CA GLY A 71 -1.24 -17.51 39.23
C GLY A 71 -2.38 -16.72 39.88
N GLY A 72 -3.31 -16.19 39.07
CA GLY A 72 -4.52 -15.48 39.55
C GLY A 72 -5.57 -16.42 40.16
N ARG A 73 -6.64 -15.84 40.72
CA ARG A 73 -7.74 -16.61 41.37
C ARG A 73 -8.48 -17.54 40.39
N GLU A 74 -8.43 -17.22 39.11
CA GLU A 74 -9.08 -17.91 38.01
C GLU A 74 -8.28 -19.13 37.53
N SER A 75 -6.96 -19.17 37.79
CA SER A 75 -6.08 -20.25 37.34
C SER A 75 -6.46 -21.64 37.88
N GLY A 76 -7.08 -21.71 39.06
CA GLY A 76 -7.54 -22.96 39.66
C GLY A 76 -8.99 -23.35 39.37
N LYS A 77 -9.76 -22.53 38.64
CA LYS A 77 -11.22 -22.74 38.48
C LYS A 77 -11.56 -23.51 37.19
N CYS A 78 -12.40 -24.54 37.29
CA CYS A 78 -12.95 -25.23 36.12
C CYS A 78 -13.96 -24.38 35.32
N HIS A 79 -14.56 -23.39 35.97
CA HIS A 79 -15.50 -22.44 35.38
C HIS A 79 -14.98 -21.02 35.54
N VAL A 80 -14.76 -20.33 34.43
CA VAL A 80 -14.26 -18.95 34.41
C VAL A 80 -15.25 -18.07 33.65
N GLU A 81 -15.69 -16.99 34.28
CA GLU A 81 -16.59 -16.01 33.68
C GLU A 81 -15.76 -14.88 33.04
N ILE A 82 -15.99 -14.59 31.76
CA ILE A 82 -15.36 -13.47 31.05
C ILE A 82 -16.44 -12.42 30.78
N LYS A 83 -16.21 -11.21 31.30
CA LYS A 83 -17.14 -10.07 31.17
C LYS A 83 -16.66 -9.11 30.11
N GLY A 84 -17.60 -8.41 29.45
CA GLY A 84 -17.30 -7.39 28.45
C GLY A 84 -17.05 -7.93 27.04
N VAL A 85 -17.39 -9.19 26.79
CA VAL A 85 -17.27 -9.83 25.48
C VAL A 85 -18.63 -10.38 25.08
N GLY A 86 -19.08 -10.14 23.85
CA GLY A 86 -20.31 -10.71 23.31
C GLY A 86 -20.14 -12.17 22.89
N ALA A 87 -21.14 -13.02 23.16
CA ALA A 87 -21.06 -14.46 22.89
C ALA A 87 -20.83 -14.77 21.39
N ASP A 88 -21.50 -14.05 20.49
CA ASP A 88 -21.37 -14.22 19.04
C ASP A 88 -19.92 -13.99 18.55
N GLN A 89 -19.29 -12.89 18.99
CA GLN A 89 -17.93 -12.54 18.58
C GLN A 89 -16.93 -13.56 19.12
N PHE A 90 -17.15 -13.99 20.36
CA PHE A 90 -16.33 -15.01 20.98
C PHE A 90 -16.43 -16.34 20.24
N HIS A 91 -17.64 -16.77 19.87
CA HIS A 91 -17.85 -17.98 19.10
C HIS A 91 -17.04 -17.96 17.79
N VAL A 92 -17.13 -16.87 17.02
CA VAL A 92 -16.38 -16.70 15.76
C VAL A 92 -14.86 -16.78 16.00
N LEU A 93 -14.34 -16.15 17.05
CA LEU A 93 -12.92 -16.22 17.40
C LEU A 93 -12.49 -17.62 17.85
N MET A 94 -13.33 -18.34 18.60
CA MET A 94 -13.05 -19.73 19.00
C MET A 94 -13.08 -20.67 17.81
N GLU A 95 -14.04 -20.53 16.90
CA GLU A 95 -14.08 -21.28 15.65
C GLU A 95 -12.82 -21.01 14.81
N TYR A 96 -12.33 -19.76 14.78
CA TYR A 96 -11.04 -19.43 14.15
C TYR A 96 -9.88 -20.18 14.81
N THR A 97 -9.81 -20.28 16.14
CA THR A 97 -8.71 -21.02 16.81
C THR A 97 -8.66 -22.51 16.43
N GLN A 98 -9.76 -23.06 15.91
CA GLN A 98 -9.88 -24.44 15.45
C GLN A 98 -9.67 -24.58 13.94
N THR A 99 -10.25 -23.67 13.14
CA THR A 99 -10.30 -23.78 11.67
C THR A 99 -9.24 -22.95 10.95
N SER A 100 -8.62 -21.99 11.65
CA SER A 100 -7.77 -20.93 11.09
C SER A 100 -8.45 -20.09 10.00
N LYS A 101 -9.79 -20.08 9.95
CA LYS A 101 -10.60 -19.26 9.02
C LYS A 101 -11.47 -18.29 9.80
N LEU A 102 -11.41 -17.01 9.42
CA LEU A 102 -12.16 -15.94 10.07
C LEU A 102 -13.15 -15.34 9.08
N SER A 103 -14.44 -15.47 9.37
CA SER A 103 -15.52 -14.94 8.52
C SER A 103 -15.82 -13.48 8.89
N LEU A 104 -15.27 -12.54 8.11
CA LEU A 104 -15.43 -11.11 8.32
C LEU A 104 -16.49 -10.50 7.40
N SER A 105 -17.24 -9.55 7.92
CA SER A 105 -18.20 -8.72 7.20
C SER A 105 -18.22 -7.30 7.77
N ARG A 106 -18.81 -6.35 7.02
CA ARG A 106 -18.97 -4.95 7.45
C ARG A 106 -19.73 -4.83 8.79
N ASP A 107 -20.65 -5.76 9.08
CA ASP A 107 -21.49 -5.73 10.28
C ASP A 107 -20.84 -6.35 11.52
N ASN A 108 -19.82 -7.20 11.34
CA ASN A 108 -19.21 -7.94 12.45
C ASN A 108 -17.77 -7.47 12.76
N VAL A 109 -17.05 -6.89 11.79
CA VAL A 109 -15.61 -6.69 11.87
C VAL A 109 -15.17 -5.82 13.06
N LEU A 110 -15.88 -4.72 13.35
CA LEU A 110 -15.53 -3.82 14.44
C LEU A 110 -15.65 -4.51 15.81
N ARG A 111 -16.75 -5.23 16.04
CA ARG A 111 -16.99 -5.96 17.29
C ARG A 111 -16.02 -7.14 17.46
N ILE A 112 -15.69 -7.82 16.36
CA ILE A 112 -14.68 -8.89 16.36
C ILE A 112 -13.30 -8.31 16.66
N LEU A 113 -12.95 -7.15 16.08
CA LEU A 113 -11.68 -6.47 16.33
C LEU A 113 -11.52 -6.09 17.79
N GLU A 114 -12.53 -5.45 18.40
CA GLU A 114 -12.53 -5.09 19.82
C GLU A 114 -12.38 -6.32 20.72
N THR A 115 -13.08 -7.41 20.39
CA THR A 115 -12.99 -8.66 21.14
C THR A 115 -11.62 -9.33 20.97
N ALA A 116 -11.07 -9.32 19.75
CA ALA A 116 -9.75 -9.88 19.46
C ALA A 116 -8.65 -9.09 20.17
N ASP A 117 -8.76 -7.76 20.21
CA ASP A 117 -7.85 -6.88 20.93
C ASP A 117 -7.92 -7.13 22.44
N PHE A 118 -9.13 -7.19 23.01
CA PHE A 118 -9.36 -7.52 24.42
C PHE A 118 -8.75 -8.88 24.82
N LEU A 119 -8.94 -9.90 23.97
CA LEU A 119 -8.38 -11.24 24.16
C LEU A 119 -6.93 -11.37 23.69
N GLN A 120 -6.30 -10.29 23.20
CA GLN A 120 -4.92 -10.26 22.70
C GLN A 120 -4.65 -11.35 21.65
N LEU A 121 -5.60 -11.54 20.74
CA LEU A 121 -5.50 -12.43 19.58
C LEU A 121 -4.95 -11.65 18.38
N GLU A 122 -3.62 -11.60 18.25
CA GLU A 122 -2.94 -10.75 17.27
C GLU A 122 -3.28 -11.08 15.81
N ARG A 123 -3.39 -12.37 15.46
CA ARG A 123 -3.67 -12.78 14.07
C ARG A 123 -5.11 -12.41 13.64
N PRO A 124 -6.17 -12.68 14.41
CA PRO A 124 -7.50 -12.13 14.16
C PRO A 124 -7.55 -10.61 14.12
N ARG A 125 -6.87 -9.92 15.04
CA ARG A 125 -6.78 -8.45 15.07
C ARG A 125 -6.21 -7.91 13.76
N LEU A 126 -5.11 -8.49 13.28
CA LEU A 126 -4.50 -8.14 11.99
C LEU A 126 -5.45 -8.38 10.80
N LEU A 127 -6.15 -9.52 10.76
CA LEU A 127 -7.13 -9.83 9.71
C LEU A 127 -8.27 -8.80 9.68
N CYS A 128 -8.78 -8.41 10.85
CA CYS A 128 -9.78 -7.34 10.97
C CYS A 128 -9.25 -5.99 10.49
N CYS A 129 -8.02 -5.61 10.86
CA CYS A 129 -7.41 -4.36 10.39
C CYS A 129 -7.26 -4.34 8.87
N LYS A 130 -6.74 -5.41 8.25
CA LYS A 130 -6.61 -5.49 6.78
C LYS A 130 -7.97 -5.50 6.07
N PHE A 131 -8.99 -6.12 6.67
CA PHE A 131 -10.37 -6.00 6.18
C PHE A 131 -10.85 -4.55 6.18
N LEU A 132 -10.62 -3.81 7.26
CA LEU A 132 -11.00 -2.41 7.34
C LEU A 132 -10.20 -1.52 6.38
N GLU A 133 -8.91 -1.82 6.14
CA GLU A 133 -8.08 -1.11 5.15
C GLU A 133 -8.61 -1.27 3.72
N ARG A 134 -9.15 -2.44 3.38
CA ARG A 134 -9.80 -2.71 2.08
C ARG A 134 -11.11 -1.95 1.88
N GLU A 135 -11.84 -1.74 2.97
CA GLU A 135 -13.15 -1.10 2.98
C GLU A 135 -13.07 0.42 3.26
N LEU A 136 -11.88 1.01 3.19
CA LEU A 136 -11.70 2.45 3.33
C LEU A 136 -12.36 3.18 2.16
N HIS A 137 -13.03 4.28 2.48
CA HIS A 137 -13.72 5.15 1.54
C HIS A 137 -13.68 6.59 2.08
N LEU A 138 -13.88 7.60 1.21
CA LEU A 138 -13.86 9.01 1.63
C LEU A 138 -14.84 9.29 2.78
N SER A 139 -16.02 8.69 2.73
CA SER A 139 -17.07 8.86 3.74
C SER A 139 -16.79 8.20 5.09
N ASN A 140 -15.81 7.29 5.18
CA ASN A 140 -15.51 6.59 6.44
C ASN A 140 -14.09 6.84 6.96
N CYS A 141 -13.19 7.40 6.15
CA CYS A 141 -11.77 7.49 6.47
C CYS A 141 -11.49 8.29 7.75
N LEU A 142 -12.20 9.41 8.00
CA LEU A 142 -12.04 10.21 9.22
C LEU A 142 -12.49 9.47 10.48
N GLY A 143 -13.63 8.78 10.40
CA GLY A 143 -14.13 7.92 11.48
C GLY A 143 -13.18 6.77 11.75
N MET A 144 -12.69 6.12 10.70
CA MET A 144 -11.75 5.01 10.80
C MET A 144 -10.40 5.45 11.36
N MET A 145 -9.92 6.65 11.00
CA MET A 145 -8.73 7.25 11.58
C MET A 145 -8.90 7.46 13.09
N SER A 146 -10.03 8.03 13.53
CA SER A 146 -10.33 8.22 14.96
C SER A 146 -10.43 6.89 15.72
N TYR A 147 -11.11 5.91 15.13
CA TYR A 147 -11.29 4.58 15.70
C TYR A 147 -9.98 3.81 15.82
N ALA A 148 -9.17 3.80 14.77
CA ALA A 148 -7.87 3.13 14.75
C ALA A 148 -6.90 3.74 15.76
N TRP A 149 -6.95 5.06 15.97
CA TRP A 149 -6.17 5.72 17.01
C TRP A 149 -6.55 5.23 18.41
N GLN A 150 -7.85 5.14 18.71
CA GLN A 150 -8.36 4.69 20.01
C GLN A 150 -7.95 3.26 20.35
N LEU A 151 -7.95 2.35 19.36
CA LEU A 151 -7.51 0.96 19.52
C LEU A 151 -5.99 0.75 19.36
N GLY A 152 -5.22 1.81 19.08
CA GLY A 152 -3.78 1.70 18.83
C GLY A 152 -3.42 0.90 17.56
N CYS A 153 -4.33 0.82 16.58
CA CYS A 153 -4.14 0.16 15.30
C CYS A 153 -3.37 1.08 14.33
N ARG A 154 -2.04 1.14 14.46
CA ARG A 154 -1.19 2.10 13.75
C ARG A 154 -1.22 1.98 12.22
N GLU A 155 -1.24 0.76 11.68
CA GLU A 155 -1.28 0.55 10.23
C GLU A 155 -2.60 1.03 9.63
N LEU A 156 -3.73 0.64 10.22
CA LEU A 156 -5.06 1.10 9.81
C LEU A 156 -5.21 2.61 9.94
N TYR A 157 -4.70 3.21 11.02
CA TYR A 157 -4.65 4.66 11.18
C TYR A 157 -3.87 5.33 10.04
N THR A 158 -2.70 4.79 9.72
CA THR A 158 -1.86 5.31 8.64
C THR A 158 -2.57 5.19 7.30
N ALA A 159 -3.17 4.05 6.98
CA ALA A 159 -3.93 3.88 5.74
C ALA A 159 -5.12 4.85 5.64
N ALA A 160 -5.93 4.97 6.69
CA ALA A 160 -7.07 5.91 6.73
C ALA A 160 -6.61 7.37 6.59
N ARG A 161 -5.50 7.72 7.24
CA ARG A 161 -4.89 9.05 7.15
C ARG A 161 -4.34 9.35 5.76
N GLU A 162 -3.71 8.40 5.08
CA GLU A 162 -3.23 8.60 3.70
C GLU A 162 -4.41 8.84 2.74
N VAL A 163 -5.53 8.13 2.90
CA VAL A 163 -6.78 8.43 2.15
C VAL A 163 -7.27 9.85 2.44
N ALA A 164 -7.29 10.24 3.72
CA ALA A 164 -7.69 11.59 4.11
C ALA A 164 -6.77 12.66 3.52
N LEU A 165 -5.46 12.42 3.46
CA LEU A 165 -4.48 13.35 2.88
C LEU A 165 -4.59 13.47 1.37
N THR A 166 -4.91 12.37 0.67
CA THR A 166 -5.13 12.38 -0.78
C THR A 166 -6.40 13.14 -1.16
N HIS A 167 -7.46 13.04 -0.35
CA HIS A 167 -8.78 13.59 -0.68
C HIS A 167 -9.25 14.72 0.24
N LEU A 168 -8.35 15.34 1.00
CA LEU A 168 -8.73 16.31 2.03
C LEU A 168 -9.62 17.44 1.50
N PRO A 169 -9.36 18.03 0.30
CA PRO A 169 -10.24 19.07 -0.25
C PRO A 169 -11.69 18.63 -0.43
N ALA A 170 -11.93 17.37 -0.81
CA ALA A 170 -13.27 16.82 -0.95
C ALA A 170 -13.89 16.53 0.42
N ILE A 171 -13.11 15.89 1.31
CA ILE A 171 -13.56 15.52 2.66
C ILE A 171 -13.90 16.76 3.50
N ALA A 172 -13.13 17.84 3.38
CA ALA A 172 -13.39 19.09 4.09
C ALA A 172 -14.68 19.80 3.65
N THR A 173 -15.31 19.34 2.57
CA THR A 173 -16.65 19.81 2.19
C THR A 173 -17.77 19.13 2.95
N GLU A 174 -17.52 17.95 3.51
CA GLU A 174 -18.48 17.17 4.30
C GLU A 174 -18.60 17.71 5.73
N GLU A 175 -19.70 17.36 6.40
CA GLU A 175 -19.97 17.80 7.78
C GLU A 175 -19.04 17.14 8.80
N ASP A 176 -18.66 15.87 8.58
CA ASP A 176 -17.80 15.10 9.49
C ASP A 176 -16.45 15.77 9.76
N PHE A 177 -15.91 16.49 8.77
CA PHE A 177 -14.67 17.24 8.93
C PHE A 177 -14.76 18.33 10.00
N MET A 178 -15.93 18.95 10.17
CA MET A 178 -16.14 20.02 11.15
C MET A 178 -16.08 19.53 12.60
N TYR A 179 -16.30 18.24 12.82
CA TYR A 179 -16.26 17.59 14.14
C TYR A 179 -14.86 17.09 14.53
N LEU A 180 -13.87 17.22 13.64
CA LEU A 180 -12.49 16.86 13.98
C LEU A 180 -11.94 17.72 15.11
N SER A 181 -11.12 17.08 15.95
CA SER A 181 -10.33 17.76 16.97
C SER A 181 -9.24 18.63 16.34
N LYS A 182 -8.75 19.62 17.09
CA LYS A 182 -7.60 20.45 16.70
C LYS A 182 -6.40 19.58 16.35
N GLU A 183 -6.12 18.55 17.15
CA GLU A 183 -4.98 17.65 16.98
C GLU A 183 -5.07 16.88 15.65
N SER A 184 -6.28 16.43 15.28
CA SER A 184 -6.50 15.74 14.01
C SER A 184 -6.31 16.67 12.81
N VAL A 185 -6.82 17.91 12.88
CA VAL A 185 -6.62 18.89 11.80
C VAL A 185 -5.15 19.29 11.70
N ALA A 186 -4.47 19.49 12.83
CA ALA A 186 -3.04 19.78 12.88
C ALA A 186 -2.21 18.66 12.23
N ASP A 187 -2.51 17.40 12.55
CA ASP A 187 -1.81 16.24 11.99
C ASP A 187 -1.94 16.18 10.44
N LEU A 188 -3.14 16.45 9.91
CA LEU A 188 -3.38 16.48 8.46
C LEU A 188 -2.66 17.67 7.79
N LEU A 189 -2.77 18.87 8.36
CA LEU A 189 -2.16 20.09 7.82
C LEU A 189 -0.63 20.08 7.91
N ALA A 190 -0.04 19.47 8.94
CA ALA A 190 1.40 19.36 9.09
C ALA A 190 2.05 18.41 8.06
N SER A 191 1.28 17.49 7.48
CA SER A 191 1.80 16.44 6.60
C SER A 191 2.32 16.97 5.27
N ASP A 192 3.58 16.67 4.93
CA ASP A 192 4.14 16.93 3.59
C ASP A 192 3.44 16.18 2.46
N LYS A 193 2.67 15.13 2.78
CA LYS A 193 1.93 14.32 1.80
C LYS A 193 0.53 14.84 1.51
N LEU A 194 0.10 15.94 2.15
CA LEU A 194 -1.21 16.53 1.91
C LEU A 194 -1.35 16.93 0.44
N PHE A 195 -2.25 16.27 -0.28
CA PHE A 195 -2.48 16.49 -1.71
C PHE A 195 -3.49 17.62 -1.92
N VAL A 196 -2.98 18.85 -2.01
CA VAL A 196 -3.76 20.05 -2.31
C VAL A 196 -3.23 20.71 -3.57
N SER A 197 -4.13 21.16 -4.44
CA SER A 197 -3.71 21.84 -5.68
C SER A 197 -2.91 23.12 -5.40
N ARG A 198 -3.25 23.81 -4.30
CA ARG A 198 -2.63 25.04 -3.79
C ARG A 198 -2.83 25.12 -2.27
N GLU A 199 -1.94 25.81 -1.57
CA GLU A 199 -2.13 26.11 -0.13
C GLU A 199 -3.36 26.97 0.15
N ASP A 200 -3.89 27.66 -0.87
CA ASP A 200 -5.18 28.37 -0.80
C ASP A 200 -6.29 27.44 -0.25
N GLN A 201 -6.30 26.17 -0.68
CA GLN A 201 -7.28 25.18 -0.20
C GLN A 201 -7.03 24.81 1.27
N ALA A 202 -5.77 24.66 1.68
CA ALA A 202 -5.42 24.35 3.07
C ALA A 202 -5.90 25.46 4.02
N LEU A 203 -5.68 26.73 3.65
CA LEU A 203 -6.17 27.86 4.45
C LEU A 203 -7.71 27.90 4.49
N GLU A 204 -8.36 27.71 3.35
CA GLU A 204 -9.83 27.77 3.28
C GLU A 204 -10.50 26.67 4.11
N MET A 205 -9.96 25.44 4.08
CA MET A 205 -10.43 24.35 4.94
C MET A 205 -10.26 24.67 6.43
N THR A 206 -9.12 25.28 6.80
CA THR A 206 -8.82 25.69 8.17
C THR A 206 -9.76 26.80 8.65
N LEU A 207 -10.01 27.80 7.81
CA LEU A 207 -10.99 28.87 8.07
C LEU A 207 -12.37 28.27 8.27
N ARG A 208 -12.81 27.37 7.38
CA ARG A 208 -14.13 26.74 7.47
C ARG A 208 -14.30 25.95 8.78
N TRP A 209 -13.32 25.12 9.15
CA TRP A 209 -13.32 24.36 10.41
C TRP A 209 -13.38 25.26 11.65
N ALA A 210 -12.62 26.35 11.64
CA ALA A 210 -12.59 27.30 12.75
C ALA A 210 -13.89 28.11 12.86
N THR A 211 -14.50 28.50 11.73
CA THR A 211 -15.77 29.25 11.75
C THR A 211 -16.97 28.44 12.19
N PHE A 212 -16.88 27.11 12.18
CA PHE A 212 -17.96 26.23 12.64
C PHE A 212 -18.23 26.38 14.14
N ASP A 213 -17.21 26.63 14.95
CA ASP A 213 -17.33 26.84 16.40
C ASP A 213 -16.51 28.07 16.83
N PRO A 214 -17.18 29.14 17.32
CA PRO A 214 -16.50 30.36 17.78
C PRO A 214 -15.43 30.15 18.85
N SER A 215 -15.47 29.04 19.60
CA SER A 215 -14.45 28.74 20.62
C SER A 215 -13.08 28.37 20.02
N ARG A 216 -13.02 28.04 18.73
CA ARG A 216 -11.81 27.60 18.01
C ARG A 216 -10.96 28.77 17.48
N GLU A 217 -11.25 30.00 17.87
CA GLU A 217 -10.55 31.19 17.38
C GLU A 217 -9.05 31.18 17.74
N GLU A 218 -8.69 30.69 18.93
CA GLU A 218 -7.28 30.52 19.34
C GLU A 218 -6.64 29.32 18.64
N ASP A 219 -7.38 28.20 18.52
CA ASP A 219 -6.90 27.01 17.81
C ASP A 219 -6.59 27.30 16.34
N PHE A 220 -7.39 28.15 15.70
CA PHE A 220 -7.14 28.65 14.35
C PHE A 220 -5.77 29.33 14.21
N MET A 221 -5.40 30.16 15.19
CA MET A 221 -4.13 30.89 15.16
C MET A 221 -2.92 29.95 15.30
N GLU A 222 -3.08 28.81 15.95
CA GLU A 222 -2.05 27.77 15.99
C GLU A 222 -2.03 26.92 14.71
N LEU A 223 -3.20 26.56 14.17
CA LEU A 223 -3.30 25.74 12.96
C LEU A 223 -2.81 26.44 11.70
N VAL A 224 -3.03 27.76 11.61
CA VAL A 224 -2.59 28.56 10.46
C VAL A 224 -1.07 28.61 10.33
N GLU A 225 -0.32 28.38 11.42
CA GLU A 225 1.15 28.24 11.37
C GLU A 225 1.61 27.06 10.53
N LEU A 226 0.76 26.03 10.38
CA LEU A 226 1.02 24.84 9.57
C LEU A 226 0.72 25.05 8.08
N VAL A 227 0.03 26.14 7.73
CA VAL A 227 -0.24 26.54 6.34
C VAL A 227 0.96 27.29 5.78
N ARG A 228 1.42 26.91 4.59
CA ARG A 228 2.66 27.41 3.99
C ARG A 228 2.42 28.70 3.22
N LEU A 229 2.51 29.84 3.89
CA LEU A 229 2.18 31.17 3.33
C LEU A 229 2.83 31.44 1.96
N GLU A 230 4.11 31.12 1.79
CA GLU A 230 4.87 31.42 0.56
C GLU A 230 4.29 30.75 -0.70
N SER A 231 3.42 29.75 -0.53
CA SER A 231 2.76 29.03 -1.61
C SER A 231 1.32 29.51 -1.88
N LEU A 232 0.82 30.52 -1.15
CA LEU A 232 -0.48 31.15 -1.43
C LEU A 232 -0.46 31.92 -2.75
N SER A 233 -1.58 31.90 -3.47
CA SER A 233 -1.73 32.60 -4.73
C SER A 233 -2.00 34.10 -4.55
N LEU A 234 -1.41 34.92 -5.43
CA LEU A 234 -1.73 36.35 -5.46
C LEU A 234 -3.23 36.64 -5.66
N PRO A 235 -3.99 35.91 -6.52
CA PRO A 235 -5.43 36.06 -6.61
C PRO A 235 -6.15 35.77 -5.27
N TYR A 236 -5.75 34.71 -4.58
CA TYR A 236 -6.35 34.35 -3.29
C TYR A 236 -6.02 35.35 -2.20
N ILE A 237 -4.78 35.84 -2.12
CA ILE A 237 -4.39 36.91 -1.19
C ILE A 237 -5.23 38.17 -1.46
N THR A 238 -5.43 38.53 -2.74
CA THR A 238 -6.27 39.68 -3.10
C THR A 238 -7.71 39.49 -2.62
N ASP A 239 -8.25 38.28 -2.75
CA ASP A 239 -9.57 37.93 -2.24
C ASP A 239 -9.66 37.98 -0.70
N LEU A 240 -8.65 37.51 0.02
CA LEU A 240 -8.58 37.67 1.48
C LEU A 240 -8.63 39.15 1.89
N LEU A 241 -7.92 40.02 1.16
CA LEU A 241 -7.93 41.46 1.41
C LEU A 241 -9.29 42.12 1.13
N THR A 242 -10.10 41.58 0.22
CA THR A 242 -11.48 42.07 0.03
C THR A 242 -12.38 41.60 1.18
N ARG A 243 -12.22 40.35 1.63
CA ARG A 243 -12.95 39.75 2.75
C ARG A 243 -12.67 40.44 4.10
N LEU A 244 -11.52 41.08 4.29
CA LEU A 244 -11.24 41.93 5.47
C LEU A 244 -12.29 43.02 5.72
N LYS A 245 -13.01 43.45 4.67
CA LYS A 245 -14.06 44.46 4.78
C LYS A 245 -15.43 43.86 5.14
N GLY A 246 -15.53 42.54 5.23
CA GLY A 246 -16.74 41.81 5.57
C GLY A 246 -17.08 41.90 7.06
N SER A 247 -18.23 41.32 7.43
CA SER A 247 -18.67 41.21 8.83
C SER A 247 -19.04 39.77 9.20
N ASP A 248 -18.75 38.81 8.33
CA ASP A 248 -18.99 37.40 8.57
C ASP A 248 -17.95 36.81 9.55
N PRO A 249 -18.20 35.61 10.12
CA PRO A 249 -17.26 34.97 11.03
C PRO A 249 -15.87 34.74 10.42
N GLN A 250 -15.79 34.46 9.11
CA GLN A 250 -14.53 34.30 8.41
C GLN A 250 -13.75 35.62 8.37
N ALA A 251 -14.38 36.76 8.06
CA ALA A 251 -13.72 38.06 8.06
C ALA A 251 -13.13 38.40 9.43
N LYS A 252 -13.78 38.03 10.53
CA LYS A 252 -13.22 38.21 11.88
C LYS A 252 -11.90 37.44 12.07
N LEU A 253 -11.86 36.18 11.66
CA LEU A 253 -10.63 35.37 11.70
C LEU A 253 -9.54 35.94 10.80
N ILE A 254 -9.89 36.36 9.59
CA ILE A 254 -8.95 36.96 8.62
C ILE A 254 -8.39 38.29 9.17
N CYS A 255 -9.22 39.12 9.81
CA CYS A 255 -8.77 40.33 10.49
C CYS A 255 -7.80 40.00 11.64
N LYS A 256 -8.13 39.01 12.48
CA LYS A 256 -7.24 38.57 13.57
C LYS A 256 -5.90 38.05 13.05
N LEU A 257 -5.91 37.31 11.94
CA LEU A 257 -4.71 36.83 11.27
C LEU A 257 -3.86 37.98 10.71
N ASN A 258 -4.51 39.00 10.13
CA ASN A 258 -3.83 40.20 9.63
C ASN A 258 -3.19 41.02 10.77
N ASP A 259 -3.86 41.09 11.91
CA ASP A 259 -3.36 41.80 13.10
C ASP A 259 -2.25 41.02 13.83
N ASN A 260 -2.33 39.68 13.81
CA ASN A 260 -1.40 38.77 14.48
C ASN A 260 -0.74 37.82 13.48
N PHE A 261 0.11 38.37 12.61
CA PHE A 261 0.79 37.57 11.59
C PHE A 261 1.70 36.51 12.23
N PRO A 262 1.56 35.22 11.88
CA PRO A 262 2.34 34.18 12.54
C PRO A 262 3.85 34.33 12.33
N THR A 263 4.63 33.91 13.31
CA THR A 263 6.11 34.04 13.24
C THR A 263 6.71 33.17 12.14
N SER A 264 6.14 31.98 11.90
CA SER A 264 6.51 31.06 10.83
C SER A 264 6.39 31.69 9.44
N TRP A 265 5.46 32.63 9.27
CA TRP A 265 5.22 33.35 8.04
C TRP A 265 6.17 34.53 7.80
N SER A 266 6.82 35.01 8.87
CA SER A 266 7.77 36.13 8.81
C SER A 266 9.21 35.66 8.55
N MET A 267 9.53 34.41 8.89
CA MET A 267 10.83 33.77 8.70
C MET A 267 10.87 33.15 7.30
N GLY A 268 11.08 33.98 6.26
CA GLY A 268 10.89 33.64 4.84
C GLY A 268 11.70 32.47 4.26
N ARG A 269 11.38 31.24 4.68
CA ARG A 269 11.73 29.95 4.08
C ARG A 269 10.70 28.90 4.47
N SER A 270 9.49 28.97 3.92
CA SER A 270 8.56 27.85 4.03
C SER A 270 8.87 26.87 2.90
N ILE A 271 9.36 25.67 3.26
CA ILE A 271 9.59 24.61 2.28
C ILE A 271 8.24 24.20 1.67
N PRO A 272 8.03 24.24 0.33
CA PRO A 272 6.80 23.76 -0.29
C PRO A 272 6.50 22.30 0.06
N ARG A 273 5.22 21.89 0.01
CA ARG A 273 4.88 20.46 0.24
C ARG A 273 5.64 19.60 -0.75
N ALA A 274 6.14 18.47 -0.26
CA ALA A 274 6.80 17.49 -1.11
C ALA A 274 5.81 17.08 -2.21
N SER A 275 6.17 17.35 -3.47
CA SER A 275 5.30 17.04 -4.61
C SER A 275 5.78 15.74 -5.23
N GLU A 276 4.95 14.71 -5.17
CA GLU A 276 5.18 13.51 -5.97
C GLU A 276 4.76 13.79 -7.41
N THR A 277 5.66 13.47 -8.34
CA THR A 277 5.45 13.63 -9.77
C THR A 277 5.78 12.32 -10.48
N LEU A 278 5.13 12.13 -11.62
CA LEU A 278 5.32 10.95 -12.46
C LEU A 278 6.31 11.30 -13.57
N TYR A 279 7.29 10.42 -13.82
CA TYR A 279 8.14 10.49 -15.01
C TYR A 279 7.88 9.31 -15.94
N ILE A 280 7.85 9.61 -17.23
CA ILE A 280 7.66 8.64 -18.30
C ILE A 280 8.82 8.74 -19.28
N LEU A 281 9.47 7.61 -19.52
CA LEU A 281 10.41 7.44 -20.61
C LEU A 281 9.76 6.54 -21.66
N GLY A 282 9.74 6.99 -22.90
CA GLY A 282 9.10 6.23 -23.98
C GLY A 282 9.56 6.61 -25.37
N GLY A 283 9.09 5.81 -26.31
CA GLY A 283 9.25 6.02 -27.73
C GLY A 283 9.82 4.81 -28.47
N PRO A 284 9.77 4.84 -29.81
CA PRO A 284 10.32 3.79 -30.64
C PRO A 284 11.83 3.67 -30.43
N HIS A 285 12.32 2.42 -30.34
CA HIS A 285 13.74 2.17 -30.10
C HIS A 285 14.59 2.52 -31.32
N ASP A 286 14.05 2.46 -32.53
CA ASP A 286 14.74 2.76 -33.79
C ASP A 286 14.97 4.27 -34.02
N GLN A 287 14.43 5.13 -33.17
CA GLN A 287 14.69 6.56 -33.18
C GLN A 287 15.93 6.92 -32.35
N ASP A 288 16.62 7.99 -32.74
CA ASP A 288 17.84 8.44 -32.04
C ASP A 288 17.55 8.96 -30.62
N LYS A 289 16.29 9.29 -30.33
CA LYS A 289 15.84 9.91 -29.08
C LYS A 289 14.62 9.17 -28.54
N GLN A 290 14.69 8.78 -27.27
CA GLN A 290 13.56 8.29 -26.49
C GLN A 290 13.19 9.38 -25.48
N SER A 291 11.96 9.88 -25.54
CA SER A 291 11.55 11.11 -24.86
C SER A 291 11.26 10.90 -23.38
N LEU A 292 11.73 11.82 -22.55
CA LEU A 292 11.44 11.89 -21.12
C LEU A 292 10.44 13.00 -20.86
N TYR A 293 9.35 12.67 -20.18
CA TYR A 293 8.31 13.61 -19.75
C TYR A 293 8.03 13.48 -18.25
N GLN A 294 7.69 14.60 -17.64
CA GLN A 294 7.21 14.70 -16.26
C GLN A 294 5.75 15.14 -16.25
N PHE A 295 4.93 14.48 -15.45
CA PHE A 295 3.54 14.83 -15.20
C PHE A 295 3.37 15.37 -13.79
N TYR A 296 2.63 16.47 -13.66
CA TYR A 296 2.30 17.11 -12.39
C TYR A 296 0.81 16.90 -12.06
N PRO A 297 0.47 15.92 -11.19
CA PRO A 297 -0.92 15.58 -10.87
C PRO A 297 -1.77 16.78 -10.46
N HIS A 298 -1.22 17.66 -9.59
CA HIS A 298 -1.89 18.86 -9.07
C HIS A 298 -2.40 19.83 -10.16
N SER A 299 -1.75 19.87 -11.32
CA SER A 299 -2.07 20.82 -12.40
C SER A 299 -2.53 20.15 -13.69
N GLY A 300 -2.42 18.82 -13.78
CA GLY A 300 -2.63 18.06 -15.02
C GLY A 300 -1.65 18.39 -16.14
N ARG A 301 -0.53 19.08 -15.85
CA ARG A 301 0.42 19.55 -16.87
C ARG A 301 1.57 18.57 -17.09
N TRP A 302 2.05 18.57 -18.33
CA TRP A 302 3.25 17.84 -18.75
C TRP A 302 4.42 18.79 -18.99
N GLN A 303 5.63 18.36 -18.60
CA GLN A 303 6.89 19.01 -18.92
C GLN A 303 7.80 18.03 -19.67
N SER A 304 8.34 18.45 -20.81
CA SER A 304 9.36 17.68 -21.53
C SER A 304 10.75 17.95 -20.95
N HIS A 305 11.57 16.91 -20.89
CA HIS A 305 12.96 16.95 -20.44
C HIS A 305 13.90 16.46 -21.54
N ALA A 306 15.22 16.55 -21.30
CA ALA A 306 16.20 16.03 -22.23
C ALA A 306 15.93 14.54 -22.52
N PRO A 307 15.84 14.11 -23.79
CA PRO A 307 15.56 12.73 -24.14
C PRO A 307 16.79 11.85 -23.90
N LEU A 308 16.56 10.55 -23.68
CA LEU A 308 17.61 9.54 -23.70
C LEU A 308 18.10 9.36 -25.14
N GLN A 309 19.38 9.66 -25.40
CA GLN A 309 19.99 9.56 -26.72
C GLN A 309 20.61 8.18 -26.94
N ARG A 310 19.75 7.17 -27.10
CA ARG A 310 20.15 5.78 -27.35
C ARG A 310 19.26 5.16 -28.42
N LYS A 311 19.70 5.27 -29.67
CA LYS A 311 19.11 4.53 -30.78
C LYS A 311 19.26 3.03 -30.56
N ASN A 312 18.32 2.25 -31.06
CA ASN A 312 18.30 0.79 -31.07
C ASN A 312 18.31 0.10 -29.70
N LEU A 313 18.09 0.84 -28.61
CA LEU A 313 18.05 0.29 -27.25
C LEU A 313 16.61 0.02 -26.81
N THR A 314 16.32 -1.21 -26.37
CA THR A 314 15.01 -1.68 -25.88
C THR A 314 15.22 -2.57 -24.64
N GLN A 315 14.14 -3.00 -23.97
CA GLN A 315 14.20 -3.97 -22.85
C GLN A 315 15.16 -3.57 -21.71
N TYR A 316 15.42 -2.28 -21.55
CA TYR A 316 16.11 -1.72 -20.39
C TYR A 316 15.10 -1.52 -19.26
N SER A 317 15.60 -1.28 -18.04
CA SER A 317 14.78 -0.96 -16.89
C SER A 317 14.96 0.49 -16.46
N VAL A 318 13.92 1.08 -15.87
CA VAL A 318 13.92 2.47 -15.37
C VAL A 318 13.52 2.46 -13.90
N ALA A 319 14.32 3.11 -13.05
CA ALA A 319 14.05 3.27 -11.63
C ALA A 319 14.28 4.72 -11.19
N ALA A 320 13.61 5.12 -10.11
CA ALA A 320 13.89 6.37 -9.40
C ALA A 320 14.67 6.07 -8.13
N VAL A 321 15.76 6.80 -7.87
CA VAL A 321 16.54 6.70 -6.63
C VAL A 321 17.08 8.08 -6.24
N GLY A 322 16.79 8.53 -5.03
CA GLY A 322 17.00 9.93 -4.64
C GLY A 322 16.31 10.88 -5.61
N GLU A 323 17.03 11.88 -6.14
CA GLU A 323 16.54 12.82 -7.16
C GLU A 323 16.95 12.45 -8.59
N ASN A 324 17.16 11.16 -8.86
CA ASN A 324 17.66 10.68 -10.13
C ASN A 324 16.75 9.63 -10.75
N ILE A 325 16.61 9.70 -12.08
CA ILE A 325 15.98 8.64 -12.87
C ILE A 325 17.12 7.86 -13.53
N VAL A 326 17.15 6.55 -13.32
CA VAL A 326 18.24 5.70 -13.77
C VAL A 326 17.71 4.70 -14.77
N VAL A 327 18.35 4.64 -15.94
CA VAL A 327 18.15 3.64 -16.97
C VAL A 327 19.31 2.65 -16.88
N THR A 328 18.99 1.36 -16.75
CA THR A 328 19.98 0.29 -16.59
C THR A 328 19.83 -0.78 -17.68
N GLY A 329 20.97 -1.24 -18.20
CA GLY A 329 21.10 -2.35 -19.15
C GLY A 329 20.27 -2.17 -20.43
N GLY A 330 19.79 -3.29 -20.96
CA GLY A 330 18.92 -3.36 -22.13
C GLY A 330 19.48 -4.21 -23.26
N ASN A 331 18.67 -4.39 -24.29
CA ASN A 331 19.00 -5.11 -25.50
C ASN A 331 19.24 -4.08 -26.61
N PHE A 332 20.45 -4.06 -27.16
CA PHE A 332 20.87 -3.10 -28.17
C PHE A 332 21.05 -3.79 -29.51
N ARG A 333 20.60 -3.14 -30.58
CA ARG A 333 20.84 -3.60 -31.94
C ARG A 333 21.95 -2.81 -32.62
N ASP A 334 23.06 -3.50 -32.89
CA ASP A 334 24.10 -3.02 -33.80
C ASP A 334 23.90 -3.61 -35.18
N GLU A 335 23.58 -2.77 -36.17
CA GLU A 335 23.22 -3.11 -37.55
C GLU A 335 22.14 -4.23 -37.67
N ILE A 336 22.55 -5.48 -37.46
CA ILE A 336 21.76 -6.71 -37.58
C ILE A 336 21.65 -7.47 -36.24
N PHE A 337 22.67 -7.40 -35.38
CA PHE A 337 22.77 -8.25 -34.19
C PHE A 337 22.21 -7.57 -32.94
N TRP A 338 21.47 -8.34 -32.15
CA TRP A 338 20.97 -7.94 -30.84
C TRP A 338 21.87 -8.52 -29.76
N TYR A 339 22.27 -7.70 -28.79
CA TYR A 339 23.02 -8.14 -27.62
C TYR A 339 22.69 -7.30 -26.40
N SER A 340 22.85 -7.92 -25.22
CA SER A 340 22.67 -7.26 -23.94
C SER A 340 23.78 -6.24 -23.69
N VAL A 341 23.46 -5.12 -23.05
CA VAL A 341 24.43 -4.11 -22.62
C VAL A 341 24.43 -3.93 -21.11
N ASP A 342 25.54 -3.43 -20.59
CA ASP A 342 25.78 -3.09 -19.18
C ASP A 342 25.59 -1.60 -18.88
N TRP A 343 25.08 -0.83 -19.86
CA TRP A 343 25.07 0.62 -19.78
C TRP A 343 24.15 1.15 -18.68
N VAL A 344 24.63 2.20 -18.00
CA VAL A 344 23.85 2.95 -17.03
C VAL A 344 23.81 4.43 -17.42
N ARG A 345 22.60 4.99 -17.42
CA ARG A 345 22.34 6.40 -17.72
C ARG A 345 21.51 7.01 -16.62
N ILE A 346 21.95 8.15 -16.09
CA ILE A 346 21.35 8.81 -14.94
C ILE A 346 20.86 10.19 -15.37
N PHE A 347 19.56 10.43 -15.31
CA PHE A 347 18.98 11.76 -15.45
C PHE A 347 18.93 12.42 -14.08
N GLN A 348 19.73 13.48 -13.92
CA GLN A 348 19.76 14.28 -12.70
C GLN A 348 18.64 15.31 -12.75
N CYS A 349 17.60 15.16 -11.91
CA CYS A 349 16.43 16.04 -11.94
C CYS A 349 16.78 17.51 -11.66
N GLY A 350 17.68 17.78 -10.70
CA GLY A 350 18.11 19.15 -10.36
C GLY A 350 18.82 19.88 -11.51
N ASN A 351 19.65 19.15 -12.28
CA ASN A 351 20.42 19.72 -13.40
C ASN A 351 19.74 19.53 -14.77
N LYS A 352 18.62 18.80 -14.82
CA LYS A 352 17.84 18.45 -16.02
C LYS A 352 18.70 17.88 -17.16
N ARG A 353 19.67 17.02 -16.83
CA ARG A 353 20.62 16.44 -17.81
C ARG A 353 20.88 14.97 -17.54
N TRP A 354 21.22 14.26 -18.62
CA TRP A 354 21.73 12.89 -18.56
C TRP A 354 23.24 12.89 -18.31
N VAL A 355 23.69 11.97 -17.45
CA VAL A 355 25.09 11.64 -17.21
C VAL A 355 25.28 10.13 -17.25
N ASP A 356 26.53 9.71 -17.39
CA ASP A 356 26.90 8.31 -17.40
C ASP A 356 27.06 7.81 -15.97
N GLY A 357 26.47 6.66 -15.67
CA GLY A 357 26.64 5.97 -14.40
C GLY A 357 27.67 4.84 -14.50
N PRO A 358 28.05 4.22 -13.37
CA PRO A 358 28.89 3.04 -13.36
C PRO A 358 28.20 1.88 -14.11
N PRO A 359 28.89 1.20 -15.06
CA PRO A 359 28.31 0.09 -15.81
C PRO A 359 27.96 -1.08 -14.87
N LEU A 360 26.94 -1.85 -15.23
CA LEU A 360 26.58 -3.09 -14.54
C LEU A 360 27.74 -4.08 -14.59
N GLN A 361 27.83 -5.01 -13.63
CA GLN A 361 28.90 -6.01 -13.66
C GLN A 361 28.77 -6.98 -14.84
N LYS A 362 27.54 -7.25 -15.25
CA LYS A 362 27.21 -8.08 -16.41
C LYS A 362 26.11 -7.45 -17.23
N SER A 363 26.30 -7.48 -18.55
CA SER A 363 25.29 -7.09 -19.53
C SER A 363 24.02 -7.91 -19.37
N ARG A 364 22.87 -7.23 -19.28
CA ARG A 364 21.56 -7.89 -19.17
C ARG A 364 20.44 -7.06 -19.77
N HIS A 365 19.34 -7.72 -20.11
CA HIS A 365 18.11 -7.07 -20.57
C HIS A 365 16.87 -7.76 -19.98
N SER A 366 15.70 -7.15 -20.11
CA SER A 366 14.43 -7.64 -19.52
C SER A 366 14.51 -7.84 -17.99
N HIS A 367 15.48 -7.21 -17.33
CA HIS A 367 15.62 -7.21 -15.87
C HIS A 367 14.70 -6.16 -15.24
N CYS A 368 14.57 -6.23 -13.92
CA CYS A 368 13.90 -5.20 -13.14
C CYS A 368 14.93 -4.31 -12.46
N SER A 369 14.58 -3.05 -12.23
CA SER A 369 15.35 -2.15 -11.39
C SER A 369 14.40 -1.39 -10.47
N VAL A 370 14.83 -1.16 -9.24
CA VAL A 370 14.00 -0.50 -8.22
C VAL A 370 14.91 0.30 -7.28
N GLY A 371 14.48 1.51 -6.94
CA GLY A 371 15.13 2.29 -5.89
C GLY A 371 14.48 1.99 -4.54
N LEU A 372 15.30 1.83 -3.52
CA LEU A 372 14.84 1.70 -2.14
C LEU A 372 15.79 2.50 -1.24
N GLY A 373 15.27 3.55 -0.61
CA GLY A 373 16.09 4.52 0.11
C GLY A 373 17.07 5.25 -0.83
N GLN A 374 18.36 5.19 -0.51
CA GLN A 374 19.44 5.72 -1.35
C GLN A 374 20.22 4.62 -2.07
N GLU A 375 19.60 3.48 -2.34
CA GLU A 375 20.21 2.37 -3.04
C GLU A 375 19.36 2.00 -4.27
N LEU A 376 20.04 1.67 -5.37
CA LEU A 376 19.45 1.15 -6.59
C LEU A 376 19.71 -0.35 -6.66
N TYR A 377 18.68 -1.15 -6.91
CA TYR A 377 18.78 -2.59 -7.09
C TYR A 377 18.47 -2.97 -8.53
N VAL A 378 19.22 -3.92 -9.09
CA VAL A 378 19.03 -4.52 -10.41
C VAL A 378 18.85 -6.03 -10.23
N LEU A 379 17.70 -6.54 -10.67
CA LEU A 379 17.17 -7.84 -10.28
C LEU A 379 16.88 -8.69 -11.52
N GLY A 380 17.50 -9.86 -11.59
CA GLY A 380 17.22 -10.87 -12.61
C GLY A 380 17.45 -10.41 -14.05
N GLY A 381 16.51 -10.76 -14.93
CA GLY A 381 16.59 -10.55 -16.37
C GLY A 381 17.38 -11.63 -17.10
N THR A 382 17.70 -11.37 -18.35
CA THR A 382 18.37 -12.30 -19.26
C THR A 382 19.79 -11.83 -19.54
N MET A 383 20.75 -12.71 -19.25
CA MET A 383 22.17 -12.61 -19.62
C MET A 383 22.47 -13.57 -20.79
N ASP A 384 23.74 -13.67 -21.18
CA ASP A 384 24.18 -14.56 -22.27
C ASP A 384 23.83 -16.03 -22.00
N GLU A 385 23.74 -16.46 -20.74
CA GLU A 385 23.36 -17.82 -20.35
C GLU A 385 21.84 -18.06 -20.29
N GLY A 386 21.02 -17.01 -20.43
CA GLY A 386 19.56 -17.06 -20.26
C GLY A 386 19.07 -16.25 -19.05
N PRO A 387 17.83 -16.50 -18.57
CA PRO A 387 17.30 -15.87 -17.38
C PRO A 387 18.16 -16.17 -16.14
N VAL A 388 18.45 -15.15 -15.33
CA VAL A 388 19.28 -15.28 -14.13
C VAL A 388 18.57 -14.82 -12.86
N ALA A 389 18.99 -15.34 -11.72
CA ALA A 389 18.54 -14.91 -10.40
C ALA A 389 19.44 -13.81 -9.79
N HIS A 390 20.48 -13.40 -10.50
CA HIS A 390 21.50 -12.48 -10.00
C HIS A 390 20.93 -11.12 -9.63
N VAL A 391 21.36 -10.60 -8.47
CA VAL A 391 21.00 -9.28 -7.97
C VAL A 391 22.25 -8.50 -7.64
N GLU A 392 22.30 -7.26 -8.13
CA GLU A 392 23.35 -6.31 -7.77
C GLU A 392 22.72 -4.99 -7.31
N LYS A 393 23.38 -4.31 -6.38
CA LYS A 393 22.95 -3.01 -5.87
C LYS A 393 24.03 -1.95 -6.05
N LEU A 394 23.60 -0.69 -6.13
CA LEU A 394 24.46 0.48 -6.20
C LEU A 394 23.97 1.51 -5.18
N PRO A 395 24.73 1.75 -4.09
CA PRO A 395 24.51 2.90 -3.24
C PRO A 395 24.65 4.21 -4.02
N LEU A 396 23.79 5.18 -3.76
CA LEU A 396 23.80 6.46 -4.48
C LEU A 396 25.13 7.19 -4.26
N GLY A 397 25.79 7.56 -5.36
CA GLY A 397 27.11 8.20 -5.36
C GLY A 397 28.30 7.24 -5.39
N ALA A 398 28.07 5.94 -5.17
CA ALA A 398 29.10 4.92 -5.35
C ALA A 398 29.47 4.75 -6.84
N GLN A 399 30.64 4.16 -7.08
CA GLN A 399 31.18 3.90 -8.42
C GLN A 399 31.25 2.41 -8.77
N VAL A 400 30.86 1.53 -7.84
CA VAL A 400 31.00 0.08 -7.97
C VAL A 400 29.70 -0.56 -7.50
N TRP A 401 29.24 -1.55 -8.25
CA TRP A 401 28.08 -2.38 -7.92
C TRP A 401 28.49 -3.48 -6.94
N GLU A 402 27.58 -3.82 -6.03
CA GLU A 402 27.78 -4.86 -5.02
C GLU A 402 26.80 -6.00 -5.27
N ASP A 403 27.30 -7.23 -5.29
CA ASP A 403 26.44 -8.41 -5.33
C ASP A 403 25.72 -8.59 -3.99
N VAL A 404 24.45 -8.98 -4.08
CA VAL A 404 23.65 -9.39 -2.93
C VAL A 404 23.05 -10.76 -3.20
N SER A 405 22.38 -11.33 -2.20
CA SER A 405 21.81 -12.67 -2.33
C SER A 405 20.91 -12.79 -3.58
N PRO A 406 21.03 -13.88 -4.35
CA PRO A 406 20.26 -14.07 -5.58
C PRO A 406 18.80 -14.40 -5.28
N MET A 407 17.92 -14.06 -6.22
CA MET A 407 16.49 -14.42 -6.16
C MET A 407 16.27 -15.93 -6.02
N VAL A 408 15.14 -16.34 -5.43
CA VAL A 408 14.78 -17.77 -5.29
C VAL A 408 14.60 -18.43 -6.67
N ARG A 409 14.06 -17.68 -7.64
CA ARG A 409 13.86 -18.12 -9.02
C ARG A 409 14.35 -17.05 -9.98
N ALA A 410 15.14 -17.47 -10.96
CA ALA A 410 15.53 -16.67 -12.11
C ALA A 410 14.30 -16.34 -12.96
N VAL A 411 14.06 -15.05 -13.19
CA VAL A 411 12.95 -14.56 -14.01
C VAL A 411 13.37 -13.35 -14.83
N ASP A 412 12.83 -13.24 -16.06
CA ASP A 412 12.83 -12.02 -16.86
C ASP A 412 11.42 -11.44 -16.97
N ARG A 413 11.30 -10.14 -17.32
CA ARG A 413 10.02 -9.43 -17.50
C ARG A 413 9.08 -9.51 -16.29
N ALA A 414 9.65 -9.61 -15.09
CA ALA A 414 8.88 -9.62 -13.86
C ALA A 414 8.36 -8.20 -13.53
N ALA A 415 7.34 -8.15 -12.70
CA ALA A 415 6.89 -6.91 -12.08
C ALA A 415 7.63 -6.73 -10.74
N THR A 416 8.12 -5.54 -10.44
CA THR A 416 8.89 -5.28 -9.21
C THR A 416 8.38 -4.03 -8.50
N VAL A 417 8.32 -4.09 -7.18
CA VAL A 417 7.99 -2.94 -6.34
C VAL A 417 8.73 -3.01 -5.00
N ALA A 418 9.04 -1.85 -4.42
CA ALA A 418 9.63 -1.75 -3.10
C ALA A 418 8.60 -1.28 -2.06
N ARG A 419 8.62 -1.89 -0.88
CA ARG A 419 7.76 -1.53 0.27
C ARG A 419 8.45 -1.93 1.58
N ASP A 420 8.41 -1.06 2.59
CA ASP A 420 8.81 -1.34 3.98
C ASP A 420 10.16 -2.07 4.11
N LEU A 421 11.20 -1.52 3.46
CA LEU A 421 12.56 -2.09 3.41
C LEU A 421 12.64 -3.49 2.77
N CYS A 422 11.63 -3.87 2.01
CA CYS A 422 11.58 -5.09 1.24
C CYS A 422 11.43 -4.77 -0.25
N ILE A 423 11.92 -5.65 -1.11
CA ILE A 423 11.67 -5.62 -2.54
C ILE A 423 10.87 -6.86 -2.91
N TYR A 424 9.80 -6.67 -3.67
CA TYR A 424 8.93 -7.73 -4.13
C TYR A 424 9.07 -7.90 -5.64
N VAL A 425 9.29 -9.13 -6.08
CA VAL A 425 9.33 -9.53 -7.49
C VAL A 425 8.17 -10.48 -7.71
N ALA A 426 7.23 -10.05 -8.55
CA ALA A 426 6.02 -10.77 -8.88
C ALA A 426 6.07 -11.23 -10.33
N CYS A 427 5.77 -12.51 -10.54
CA CYS A 427 5.66 -13.11 -11.87
C CYS A 427 6.97 -13.03 -12.68
N GLY A 428 6.87 -12.88 -14.00
CA GLY A 428 7.99 -13.01 -14.94
C GLY A 428 8.10 -14.41 -15.53
N LEU A 429 8.92 -14.53 -16.57
CA LEU A 429 9.17 -15.79 -17.28
C LEU A 429 10.43 -16.44 -16.75
N ASP A 430 10.32 -17.72 -16.41
CA ASP A 430 11.46 -18.54 -15.99
C ASP A 430 12.28 -19.06 -17.19
N GLU A 431 13.27 -19.90 -16.91
CA GLU A 431 14.13 -20.54 -17.91
C GLU A 431 13.36 -21.38 -18.95
N ASN A 432 12.16 -21.86 -18.62
CA ASN A 432 11.29 -22.63 -19.51
C ASN A 432 10.34 -21.73 -20.31
N GLY A 433 10.36 -20.42 -20.08
CA GLY A 433 9.38 -19.48 -20.61
C GLY A 433 8.01 -19.60 -19.94
N GLU A 434 7.94 -20.23 -18.77
CA GLU A 434 6.72 -20.35 -17.98
C GLU A 434 6.61 -19.18 -16.98
N VAL A 435 5.37 -18.78 -16.69
CA VAL A 435 5.13 -17.71 -15.71
C VAL A 435 5.35 -18.27 -14.32
N TYR A 436 6.33 -17.72 -13.61
CA TYR A 436 6.60 -18.12 -12.24
C TYR A 436 5.56 -17.50 -11.29
N SER A 437 4.70 -18.32 -10.67
CA SER A 437 3.62 -17.79 -9.84
C SER A 437 4.05 -17.31 -8.45
N GLY A 438 5.28 -17.60 -8.01
CA GLY A 438 5.77 -17.22 -6.68
C GLY A 438 6.04 -15.72 -6.58
N ILE A 439 5.52 -15.09 -5.54
CA ILE A 439 5.87 -13.72 -5.18
C ILE A 439 7.13 -13.78 -4.31
N GLN A 440 8.25 -13.36 -4.88
CA GLN A 440 9.55 -13.39 -4.22
C GLN A 440 9.75 -12.09 -3.45
N ARG A 441 10.22 -12.17 -2.20
CA ARG A 441 10.53 -11.01 -1.39
C ARG A 441 11.99 -11.04 -0.95
N TYR A 442 12.65 -9.91 -1.12
CA TYR A 442 13.98 -9.65 -0.59
C TYR A 442 13.88 -8.86 0.71
N LEU A 443 14.43 -9.43 1.78
CA LEU A 443 14.59 -8.80 3.09
C LEU A 443 15.95 -8.10 3.11
N VAL A 444 15.97 -6.79 2.85
CA VAL A 444 17.22 -6.01 2.71
C VAL A 444 18.10 -6.11 3.96
N LYS A 445 17.47 -6.11 5.14
CA LYS A 445 18.19 -6.17 6.43
C LYS A 445 18.98 -7.47 6.61
N ASP A 446 18.43 -8.57 6.14
CA ASP A 446 18.97 -9.91 6.37
C ASP A 446 19.74 -10.44 5.15
N ASP A 447 19.73 -9.69 4.04
CA ASP A 447 20.22 -10.11 2.73
C ASP A 447 19.70 -11.51 2.34
N GLN A 448 18.38 -11.69 2.39
CA GLN A 448 17.76 -12.98 2.14
C GLN A 448 16.52 -12.86 1.27
N TRP A 449 16.29 -13.90 0.49
CA TRP A 449 15.08 -14.06 -0.32
C TRP A 449 14.18 -15.15 0.24
N ASP A 450 12.89 -14.88 0.26
CA ASP A 450 11.84 -15.87 0.48
C ASP A 450 10.75 -15.78 -0.59
N VAL A 451 9.81 -16.74 -0.57
CA VAL A 451 8.59 -16.71 -1.36
C VAL A 451 7.43 -16.52 -0.41
N VAL A 452 6.78 -15.36 -0.47
CA VAL A 452 5.73 -14.98 0.50
C VAL A 452 4.38 -15.60 0.21
N THR A 453 4.07 -15.82 -1.07
CA THR A 453 2.81 -16.42 -1.54
C THR A 453 2.92 -16.80 -3.01
N TYR A 454 1.86 -17.40 -3.56
CA TYR A 454 1.73 -17.73 -4.97
C TYR A 454 0.50 -17.04 -5.55
N SER A 455 0.69 -16.35 -6.68
CA SER A 455 -0.39 -15.70 -7.42
C SER A 455 -1.47 -16.72 -7.83
N PRO A 456 -2.76 -16.39 -7.64
CA PRO A 456 -3.86 -17.25 -8.05
C PRO A 456 -4.12 -17.23 -9.57
N LEU A 457 -3.44 -16.36 -10.33
CA LEU A 457 -3.68 -16.23 -11.76
C LEU A 457 -3.22 -17.48 -12.54
N PRO A 458 -3.97 -17.91 -13.58
CA PRO A 458 -3.68 -19.12 -14.31
C PRO A 458 -2.38 -19.03 -15.13
N ARG A 459 -1.58 -20.10 -15.06
CA ARG A 459 -0.29 -20.29 -15.75
C ARG A 459 -0.38 -20.34 -17.28
N PHE A 460 -1.59 -20.55 -17.83
CA PHE A 460 -1.78 -20.88 -19.25
C PHE A 460 -1.73 -19.69 -20.23
N MET A 461 -1.45 -18.48 -19.76
CA MET A 461 -1.32 -17.28 -20.62
C MET A 461 0.14 -16.82 -20.80
N SER A 462 1.12 -17.75 -20.76
CA SER A 462 2.56 -17.46 -20.73
C SER A 462 3.08 -16.49 -21.81
N HIS A 463 2.41 -16.38 -22.95
CA HIS A 463 2.86 -15.55 -24.07
C HIS A 463 2.40 -14.08 -23.99
N ARG A 464 1.61 -13.67 -22.97
CA ARG A 464 1.08 -12.31 -22.81
C ARG A 464 1.21 -11.76 -21.38
N TYR A 465 2.11 -12.29 -20.56
CA TYR A 465 2.28 -11.86 -19.16
C TYR A 465 3.20 -10.64 -19.02
N ASP A 466 2.71 -9.47 -19.47
CA ASP A 466 3.32 -8.19 -19.13
C ASP A 466 2.58 -7.63 -17.91
N LEU A 467 2.92 -8.14 -16.72
CA LEU A 467 2.39 -7.64 -15.45
C LEU A 467 3.16 -6.40 -15.00
N LEU A 468 2.45 -5.51 -14.35
CA LEU A 468 2.99 -4.35 -13.68
C LEU A 468 2.67 -4.42 -12.19
N ALA A 469 3.52 -3.83 -11.35
CA ALA A 469 3.34 -3.80 -9.91
C ALA A 469 3.47 -2.37 -9.38
N THR A 470 2.60 -2.01 -8.45
CA THR A 470 2.74 -0.79 -7.65
C THR A 470 2.25 -1.04 -6.23
N VAL A 471 2.50 -0.10 -5.31
CA VAL A 471 2.08 -0.20 -3.91
C VAL A 471 1.18 0.98 -3.57
N LEU A 472 0.08 0.72 -2.87
CA LEU A 472 -0.82 1.74 -2.35
C LEU A 472 -1.37 1.26 -1.00
N ASN A 473 -1.28 2.12 0.02
CA ASN A 473 -1.69 1.83 1.40
C ASN A 473 -1.24 0.46 1.91
N GLY A 474 0.04 0.14 1.70
CA GLY A 474 0.67 -1.09 2.16
C GLY A 474 0.34 -2.35 1.35
N ALA A 475 -0.67 -2.33 0.48
CA ALA A 475 -0.98 -3.46 -0.39
C ALA A 475 -0.22 -3.39 -1.71
N LEU A 476 0.07 -4.58 -2.26
CA LEU A 476 0.66 -4.73 -3.59
C LEU A 476 -0.45 -4.83 -4.62
N TYR A 477 -0.38 -4.02 -5.67
CA TYR A 477 -1.30 -4.04 -6.79
C TYR A 477 -0.58 -4.62 -8.00
N LEU A 478 -1.07 -5.77 -8.49
CA LEU A 478 -0.60 -6.42 -9.71
C LEU A 478 -1.60 -6.14 -10.83
N LEU A 479 -1.15 -5.49 -11.89
CA LEU A 479 -1.99 -4.94 -12.94
C LEU A 479 -1.55 -5.48 -14.31
N GLY A 480 -2.48 -6.12 -15.02
CA GLY A 480 -2.24 -6.70 -16.34
C GLY A 480 -3.06 -7.97 -16.55
N GLY A 481 -3.98 -7.94 -17.51
CA GLY A 481 -4.92 -9.03 -17.77
C GLY A 481 -6.01 -9.12 -16.70
N GLN A 482 -5.66 -9.46 -15.47
CA GLN A 482 -6.56 -9.39 -14.32
C GLN A 482 -5.86 -8.60 -13.20
N ALA A 483 -6.55 -7.60 -12.66
CA ALA A 483 -6.02 -6.77 -11.60
C ALA A 483 -6.23 -7.43 -10.24
N LEU A 484 -5.17 -7.52 -9.46
CA LEU A 484 -5.16 -8.14 -8.14
C LEU A 484 -4.54 -7.20 -7.11
N ARG A 485 -5.11 -7.20 -5.91
CA ARG A 485 -4.55 -6.60 -4.71
C ARG A 485 -4.11 -7.71 -3.76
N LEU A 486 -2.90 -7.62 -3.23
CA LEU A 486 -2.32 -8.56 -2.27
C LEU A 486 -2.00 -7.85 -0.96
N ASP A 487 -2.63 -8.31 0.12
CA ASP A 487 -2.21 -8.04 1.50
C ASP A 487 -1.17 -9.10 1.91
N VAL A 488 0.11 -8.73 1.86
CA VAL A 488 1.21 -9.68 2.11
C VAL A 488 1.17 -10.23 3.53
N GLU A 489 0.77 -9.43 4.52
CA GLU A 489 0.75 -9.85 5.92
C GLU A 489 -0.30 -10.94 6.17
N THR A 490 -1.44 -10.90 5.48
CA THR A 490 -2.56 -11.83 5.67
C THR A 490 -2.61 -12.93 4.63
N ASP A 491 -1.78 -12.86 3.59
CA ASP A 491 -1.85 -13.72 2.40
C ASP A 491 -3.23 -13.67 1.73
N GLU A 492 -3.81 -12.48 1.67
CA GLU A 492 -5.14 -12.27 1.14
C GLU A 492 -5.08 -11.62 -0.25
N TRP A 493 -5.68 -12.30 -1.22
CA TRP A 493 -5.79 -11.87 -2.59
C TRP A 493 -7.20 -11.34 -2.86
N THR A 494 -7.30 -10.10 -3.32
CA THR A 494 -8.56 -9.48 -3.74
C THR A 494 -8.52 -9.22 -5.24
N VAL A 495 -9.54 -9.67 -5.96
CA VAL A 495 -9.72 -9.35 -7.38
C VAL A 495 -10.33 -7.96 -7.49
N LEU A 496 -9.74 -7.11 -8.32
CA LEU A 496 -10.27 -5.78 -8.61
C LEU A 496 -11.16 -5.86 -9.86
N GLU A 497 -12.47 -5.84 -9.65
CA GLU A 497 -13.49 -5.99 -10.71
C GLU A 497 -13.82 -4.64 -11.37
N GLU A 498 -12.80 -3.98 -11.92
CA GLU A 498 -12.93 -2.69 -12.60
C GLU A 498 -12.92 -2.87 -14.12
N GLU A 499 -13.94 -2.36 -14.82
CA GLU A 499 -14.03 -2.44 -16.30
C GLU A 499 -12.83 -1.77 -17.00
N CYS A 500 -12.22 -0.78 -16.34
CA CYS A 500 -11.04 -0.11 -16.87
C CYS A 500 -9.77 -0.97 -16.80
N LEU A 501 -9.78 -2.06 -16.02
CA LEU A 501 -8.64 -2.98 -15.83
C LEU A 501 -8.88 -4.35 -16.47
N ASP A 502 -10.14 -4.79 -16.59
CA ASP A 502 -10.46 -6.13 -17.05
C ASP A 502 -9.86 -6.42 -18.43
N ARG A 503 -9.03 -7.46 -18.50
CA ARG A 503 -8.35 -7.97 -19.70
C ARG A 503 -7.46 -6.95 -20.40
N LYS A 504 -7.05 -5.89 -19.70
CA LYS A 504 -6.20 -4.82 -20.22
C LYS A 504 -4.76 -4.95 -19.75
N PHE A 505 -3.85 -4.53 -20.61
CA PHE A 505 -2.42 -4.48 -20.35
C PHE A 505 -1.95 -3.05 -20.55
N PHE A 506 -0.94 -2.63 -19.80
CA PHE A 506 -0.41 -1.27 -19.84
C PHE A 506 1.11 -1.31 -20.08
N GLY A 507 1.68 -0.21 -20.55
CA GLY A 507 3.12 -0.03 -20.76
C GLY A 507 3.86 0.50 -19.53
N GLY A 508 3.13 1.02 -18.55
CA GLY A 508 3.69 1.44 -17.26
C GLY A 508 2.60 1.65 -16.21
N CYS A 509 2.97 1.52 -14.94
CA CYS A 509 2.13 1.92 -13.83
C CYS A 509 2.99 2.53 -12.71
N THR A 510 2.38 3.39 -11.89
CA THR A 510 2.98 3.83 -10.63
C THR A 510 1.93 4.50 -9.74
N THR A 511 2.17 4.51 -8.44
CA THR A 511 1.37 5.27 -7.46
C THR A 511 1.96 6.65 -7.24
N VAL A 512 1.13 7.70 -7.30
CA VAL A 512 1.50 9.10 -7.01
C VAL A 512 0.44 9.72 -6.13
N ASN A 513 0.82 10.32 -5.01
CA ASN A 513 -0.07 10.99 -4.05
C ASN A 513 -1.28 10.13 -3.63
N GLY A 514 -1.09 8.82 -3.43
CA GLY A 514 -2.16 7.91 -3.01
C GLY A 514 -3.11 7.45 -4.13
N GLN A 515 -2.80 7.74 -5.39
CA GLN A 515 -3.60 7.30 -6.54
C GLN A 515 -2.73 6.51 -7.54
N ILE A 516 -3.33 5.57 -8.27
CA ILE A 516 -2.59 4.71 -9.21
C ILE A 516 -2.79 5.21 -10.65
N TYR A 517 -1.68 5.51 -11.32
CA TYR A 517 -1.65 5.91 -12.72
C TYR A 517 -1.22 4.72 -13.59
N LEU A 518 -2.05 4.41 -14.58
CA LEU A 518 -1.83 3.40 -15.60
C LEU A 518 -1.59 4.07 -16.94
N LEU A 519 -0.53 3.66 -17.62
CA LEU A 519 -0.01 4.36 -18.78
C LEU A 519 0.07 3.44 -19.97
N SER A 520 -0.36 3.97 -21.10
CA SER A 520 -0.23 3.35 -22.41
C SER A 520 -0.85 1.96 -22.48
N GLU A 521 -2.17 1.91 -22.59
CA GLU A 521 -2.90 0.67 -22.80
C GLU A 521 -2.37 -0.05 -24.06
N ARG A 522 -2.21 -1.36 -23.96
CA ARG A 522 -1.75 -2.23 -25.03
C ARG A 522 -2.90 -3.11 -25.50
N LYS A 523 -3.35 -2.92 -26.73
CA LYS A 523 -4.30 -3.80 -27.41
C LYS A 523 -3.58 -4.55 -28.51
N MET A 524 -3.49 -5.88 -28.37
CA MET A 524 -2.72 -6.74 -29.28
C MET A 524 -1.26 -6.26 -29.35
N ASN A 525 -0.77 -5.91 -30.55
CA ASN A 525 0.60 -5.42 -30.76
C ASN A 525 0.69 -3.89 -30.87
N LYS A 526 -0.36 -3.16 -30.46
CA LYS A 526 -0.39 -1.68 -30.50
C LYS A 526 -0.49 -1.11 -29.10
N ALA A 527 0.32 -0.10 -28.83
CA ALA A 527 0.26 0.72 -27.63
C ALA A 527 -0.43 2.05 -27.96
N PHE A 528 -1.30 2.50 -27.07
CA PHE A 528 -2.00 3.79 -27.19
C PHE A 528 -1.38 4.79 -26.21
N PRO A 529 -1.36 6.10 -26.51
CA PRO A 529 -0.82 7.10 -25.59
C PRO A 529 -1.84 7.55 -24.53
N ASN A 530 -2.71 6.65 -24.03
CA ASN A 530 -3.70 6.99 -23.02
C ASN A 530 -3.17 6.85 -21.59
N MET A 531 -3.81 7.56 -20.65
CA MET A 531 -3.53 7.50 -19.23
C MET A 531 -4.83 7.26 -18.47
N VAL A 532 -4.83 6.28 -17.58
CA VAL A 532 -5.97 5.92 -16.74
C VAL A 532 -5.58 6.16 -15.28
N LEU A 533 -6.41 6.89 -14.55
CA LEU A 533 -6.31 7.07 -13.11
C LEU A 533 -7.25 6.08 -12.44
N MET A 534 -6.70 5.28 -11.54
CA MET A 534 -7.43 4.37 -10.67
C MET A 534 -7.29 4.86 -9.24
N ASP A 535 -8.43 5.06 -8.61
CA ASP A 535 -8.52 5.43 -7.21
C ASP A 535 -9.47 4.47 -6.48
N PRO A 536 -8.94 3.56 -5.66
CA PRO A 536 -9.75 2.54 -5.00
C PRO A 536 -10.64 3.09 -3.88
N TYR A 537 -10.52 4.37 -3.51
CA TYR A 537 -11.27 4.95 -2.38
C TYR A 537 -12.52 5.73 -2.81
N ILE A 538 -12.66 6.01 -4.10
CA ILE A 538 -13.82 6.67 -4.71
C ILE A 538 -14.49 5.82 -5.79
N ASP A 539 -14.12 4.53 -5.89
CA ASP A 539 -14.57 3.58 -6.93
C ASP A 539 -14.56 4.20 -8.34
N THR A 540 -13.55 5.03 -8.61
CA THR A 540 -13.46 5.80 -9.86
C THR A 540 -12.24 5.34 -10.61
N CYS A 541 -12.49 4.81 -11.81
CA CYS A 541 -11.47 4.62 -12.80
C CYS A 541 -11.76 5.49 -14.03
N MET A 542 -10.91 6.48 -14.26
CA MET A 542 -11.14 7.51 -15.27
C MET A 542 -9.98 7.59 -16.27
N GLU A 543 -10.32 7.68 -17.55
CA GLU A 543 -9.34 8.06 -18.57
C GLU A 543 -9.11 9.57 -18.47
N ILE A 544 -7.83 9.98 -18.40
CA ILE A 544 -7.47 11.39 -18.28
C ILE A 544 -7.40 12.01 -19.69
N ASP A 545 -8.22 13.05 -19.91
CA ASP A 545 -8.21 13.87 -21.11
C ASP A 545 -6.84 14.55 -21.34
N ASN A 546 -6.46 14.78 -22.61
CA ASN A 546 -5.12 15.26 -23.01
C ASN A 546 -4.01 14.23 -22.73
N ALA A 547 -4.21 13.06 -23.35
CA ALA A 547 -3.32 11.91 -23.53
C ALA A 547 -1.81 12.21 -23.46
N ILE A 548 -1.06 11.20 -22.99
CA ILE A 548 0.38 11.20 -22.77
C ILE A 548 1.10 11.81 -24.00
N PRO A 549 1.82 12.94 -23.87
CA PRO A 549 2.55 13.54 -24.97
C PRO A 549 3.81 12.73 -25.36
N CYS A 550 4.22 11.80 -24.50
CA CYS A 550 5.32 10.89 -24.76
C CYS A 550 4.98 9.93 -25.92
N PRO A 551 5.86 9.80 -26.92
CA PRO A 551 5.74 8.75 -27.93
C PRO A 551 5.67 7.36 -27.29
N VAL A 552 4.85 6.49 -27.86
CA VAL A 552 4.71 5.08 -27.45
C VAL A 552 5.71 4.18 -28.21
N PRO A 553 6.06 3.00 -27.69
CA PRO A 553 5.65 2.44 -26.39
C PRO A 553 6.29 3.17 -25.21
N VAL A 554 5.56 3.24 -24.09
CA VAL A 554 6.16 3.58 -22.78
C VAL A 554 7.13 2.46 -22.42
N ARG A 555 8.35 2.84 -22.02
CA ARG A 555 9.47 1.94 -21.70
C ARG A 555 9.80 1.93 -20.21
N GLY A 556 9.48 3.01 -19.51
CA GLY A 556 9.65 3.14 -18.08
C GLY A 556 8.73 4.20 -17.51
N CYS A 557 8.26 3.94 -16.30
CA CYS A 557 7.37 4.79 -15.54
C CYS A 557 7.82 4.75 -14.09
N VAL A 558 8.11 5.91 -13.50
CA VAL A 558 8.58 5.99 -12.11
C VAL A 558 7.97 7.18 -11.40
N THR A 559 7.73 7.03 -10.11
CA THR A 559 7.37 8.15 -9.24
C THR A 559 8.62 8.77 -8.66
N MET A 560 8.64 10.11 -8.68
CA MET A 560 9.70 10.92 -8.11
C MET A 560 9.10 11.82 -7.05
N ARG A 561 9.59 11.69 -5.82
CA ARG A 561 9.28 12.61 -4.73
C ARG A 561 10.42 13.61 -4.61
N LEU A 562 10.20 14.82 -5.12
CA LEU A 562 11.16 15.90 -4.94
C LEU A 562 10.92 16.51 -3.56
N VAL A 563 11.93 16.40 -2.69
CA VAL A 563 11.95 17.12 -1.42
C VAL A 563 12.50 18.50 -1.76
N THR A 564 11.64 19.52 -1.78
CA THR A 564 12.03 20.90 -2.10
C THR A 564 12.81 21.57 -0.97
#